data_AF-A0A0M3UG49-F1
#
_entry.id   AF-A0A0M3UG49-F1
#
_cell.length_a   1.000
_cell.length_b   1.000
_cell.length_c   1.000
_cell.angle_alpha   90.00
_cell.angle_beta   90.00
_cell.angle_gamma   90.00
#
_symmetry.space_group_name_H-M   'P 1'
#
loop_
_entity.id
_entity.type
_entity.pdbx_description
1 polymer ?
#
loop_
_entity_poly.entity_id
_entity_poly.type
_entity_poly.pdbx_seq_one_letter_code
_entity_poly.pdbx_strand_id
1 'polypeptide(L)'
;MPWWSWILIWVALVALALLFVTALGFKLWREASLTMRSMTAVSEQLTQRWETNSQAFQESYVTEERNVVPGSAVFATPEQMKDDYLAAKEERRFARLQRRVARRKERGQLQSLRDIEAL
;
A
#
# COMPACT_ATOMS: atom_id res chain seq x y z
N MET A 1 8.99 54.24 40.23
CA MET A 1 9.42 53.19 39.28
C MET A 1 8.71 51.90 39.67
N PRO A 2 7.49 51.66 39.16
CA PRO A 2 6.68 50.56 39.65
C PRO A 2 7.24 49.26 39.08
N TRP A 3 8.00 48.51 39.89
CA TRP A 3 8.57 47.20 39.54
C TRP A 3 7.53 46.21 38.99
N TRP A 4 6.26 46.47 39.25
CA TRP A 4 5.11 45.65 38.93
C TRP A 4 4.80 45.60 37.43
N SER A 5 5.21 46.61 36.66
CA SER A 5 4.98 46.64 35.21
C SER A 5 5.66 45.47 34.50
N TRP A 6 6.82 45.03 34.99
CA TRP A 6 7.57 43.92 34.42
C TRP A 6 6.80 42.60 34.52
N ILE A 7 6.18 42.32 35.66
CA ILE A 7 5.37 41.11 35.87
C ILE A 7 4.17 41.09 34.94
N LEU A 8 3.48 42.23 34.78
CA LEU A 8 2.34 42.34 33.87
C LEU A 8 2.71 42.06 32.41
N ILE A 9 3.90 42.50 31.98
CA ILE A 9 4.43 42.23 30.64
C ILE A 9 4.63 40.72 30.43
N TRP A 10 5.26 40.03 31.39
CA TRP A 10 5.46 38.57 31.30
C TRP A 10 4.14 37.81 31.29
N VAL A 11 3.19 38.18 32.14
CA VAL A 11 1.86 37.54 32.16
C VAL A 11 1.14 37.75 30.84
N ALA A 12 1.18 38.96 30.27
CA ALA A 12 0.59 39.25 28.97
C ALA A 12 1.26 38.44 27.84
N LEU A 13 2.59 38.33 27.85
CA LEU A 13 3.35 37.53 26.89
C LEU A 13 3.00 36.04 26.98
N VAL A 14 2.93 35.48 28.19
CA VAL A 14 2.57 34.08 28.41
C VAL A 14 1.12 33.83 27.99
N ALA A 15 0.19 34.71 28.36
CA ALA A 15 -1.21 34.58 27.97
C ALA A 15 -1.38 34.64 26.44
N LEU A 16 -0.67 35.54 25.76
CA LEU A 16 -0.69 35.66 24.31
C LEU A 16 -0.08 34.44 23.63
N ALA A 17 1.05 33.93 24.14
CA ALA A 17 1.66 32.70 23.63
C ALA A 17 0.74 31.49 23.81
N LEU A 18 0.08 31.37 24.97
CA LEU A 18 -0.85 30.28 25.26
C LEU A 18 -2.08 30.35 24.36
N LEU A 19 -2.62 31.56 24.12
CA LEU A 19 -3.70 31.80 23.17
C LEU A 19 -3.27 31.42 21.74
N PHE A 20 -2.05 31.79 21.34
CA PHE A 20 -1.53 31.43 20.02
C PHE A 20 -1.38 29.92 19.85
N VAL A 21 -0.78 29.22 20.81
CA VAL A 21 -0.59 27.76 20.77
C VAL A 21 -1.93 27.03 20.77
N THR A 22 -2.89 27.48 21.59
CA THR A 22 -4.24 26.87 21.63
C THR A 22 -5.01 27.11 20.34
N ALA A 23 -4.92 28.30 19.75
CA ALA A 23 -5.52 28.61 18.46
C ALA A 23 -4.90 27.78 17.32
N LEU A 24 -3.57 27.66 17.27
CA LEU A 24 -2.88 26.82 16.29
C LEU A 24 -3.25 25.35 16.46
N GLY A 25 -3.21 24.85 17.70
CA GLY A 25 -3.59 23.47 18.02
C GLY A 25 -5.03 23.17 17.60
N PHE A 26 -5.96 24.07 17.89
CA PHE A 26 -7.37 23.92 17.50
C PHE A 26 -7.55 23.95 15.98
N LYS A 27 -6.88 24.86 15.28
CA LYS A 27 -6.94 24.95 13.80
C LYS A 27 -6.39 23.67 13.16
N LEU A 28 -5.21 23.21 13.58
CA LEU A 28 -4.62 21.96 13.09
C LEU A 28 -5.53 20.77 13.38
N TRP A 29 -6.08 20.68 14.60
CA TRP A 29 -6.98 19.59 14.96
C TRP A 29 -8.24 19.57 14.09
N ARG A 30 -8.82 20.75 13.83
CA ARG A 30 -10.01 20.86 12.97
C ARG A 30 -9.70 20.39 11.55
N GLU A 31 -8.59 20.86 10.98
CA GLU A 31 -8.16 20.49 9.63
C GLU A 31 -7.76 19.01 9.53
N ALA A 32 -7.05 18.47 10.52
CA ALA A 32 -6.66 17.06 10.60
C ALA A 32 -7.87 16.12 10.77
N SER A 33 -8.87 16.52 11.57
CA SER A 33 -10.08 15.72 11.74
C SER A 33 -10.94 15.67 10.47
N LEU A 34 -10.92 16.73 9.65
CA LEU A 34 -11.56 16.77 8.34
C LEU A 34 -10.86 15.82 7.36
N THR A 35 -9.53 15.83 7.32
CA THR A 35 -8.77 14.92 6.44
C THR A 35 -8.86 13.47 6.89
N MET A 36 -8.81 13.17 8.20
CA MET A 36 -8.98 11.81 8.72
C MET A 36 -10.30 11.18 8.25
N ARG A 37 -11.41 11.93 8.27
CA ARG A 37 -12.71 11.43 7.78
C ARG A 37 -12.70 11.10 6.29
N SER A 38 -11.99 11.91 5.49
CA SER A 38 -11.81 11.62 4.06
C SER A 38 -10.91 10.41 3.83
N MET A 39 -9.85 10.25 4.63
CA MET A 39 -8.94 9.09 4.54
C MET A 39 -9.64 7.80 4.93
N THR A 40 -10.52 7.80 5.95
CA THR A 40 -11.29 6.61 6.33
C THR A 40 -12.29 6.20 5.23
N ALA A 41 -12.91 7.16 4.55
CA ALA A 41 -13.82 6.86 3.44
C ALA A 41 -13.05 6.30 2.23
N VAL A 42 -11.89 6.88 1.91
CA VAL A 42 -11.02 6.39 0.83
C VAL A 42 -10.39 5.04 1.18
N SER A 43 -10.03 4.80 2.45
CA SER A 43 -9.50 3.51 2.87
C SER A 43 -10.54 2.41 2.75
N GLU A 44 -11.79 2.66 3.11
CA GLU A 44 -12.87 1.68 2.96
C GLU A 44 -13.09 1.30 1.49
N GLN A 45 -13.11 2.30 0.60
CA GLN A 45 -13.20 2.06 -0.85
C GLN A 45 -12.00 1.31 -1.41
N LEU A 46 -10.80 1.61 -0.90
CA LEU A 46 -9.59 0.90 -1.28
C LEU A 46 -9.65 -0.56 -0.79
N THR A 47 -10.04 -0.80 0.46
CA THR A 47 -10.20 -2.14 1.03
C THR A 47 -11.24 -2.94 0.25
N GLN A 48 -12.41 -2.38 -0.05
CA GLN A 48 -13.42 -3.04 -0.88
C GLN A 48 -12.89 -3.39 -2.27
N ARG A 49 -12.13 -2.48 -2.91
CA ARG A 49 -11.52 -2.74 -4.22
C ARG A 49 -10.44 -3.82 -4.14
N TRP A 50 -9.67 -3.86 -3.05
CA TRP A 50 -8.70 -4.91 -2.77
C TRP A 50 -9.38 -6.26 -2.51
N GLU A 51 -10.49 -6.28 -1.77
CA GLU A 51 -11.28 -7.49 -1.53
C GLU A 51 -11.89 -8.00 -2.83
N THR A 52 -12.55 -7.16 -3.62
CA THR A 52 -13.09 -7.55 -4.94
C THR A 52 -12.00 -8.05 -5.87
N ASN A 53 -10.85 -7.37 -5.94
CA ASN A 53 -9.71 -7.85 -6.72
C ASN A 53 -9.19 -9.18 -6.17
N SER A 54 -9.06 -9.33 -4.85
CA SER A 54 -8.59 -10.56 -4.23
C SER A 54 -9.55 -11.72 -4.46
N GLN A 55 -10.87 -11.48 -4.45
CA GLN A 55 -11.89 -12.48 -4.78
C GLN A 55 -11.84 -12.84 -6.26
N ALA A 56 -11.71 -11.86 -7.17
CA ALA A 56 -11.52 -12.13 -8.60
C ALA A 56 -10.23 -12.91 -8.87
N PHE A 57 -9.15 -12.59 -8.15
CA PHE A 57 -7.91 -13.37 -8.17
C PHE A 57 -8.11 -14.76 -7.56
N GLN A 58 -8.84 -14.89 -6.45
CA GLN A 58 -9.05 -16.15 -5.74
C GLN A 58 -10.00 -17.10 -6.50
N GLU A 59 -10.97 -16.58 -7.26
CA GLU A 59 -11.74 -17.33 -8.26
C GLU A 59 -10.85 -17.77 -9.43
N SER A 60 -9.88 -16.94 -9.84
CA SER A 60 -8.94 -17.27 -10.91
C SER A 60 -7.75 -18.16 -10.44
N TYR A 61 -7.50 -18.24 -9.14
CA TYR A 61 -6.47 -19.07 -8.48
C TYR A 61 -7.07 -20.28 -7.74
N VAL A 62 -8.24 -20.77 -8.14
CA VAL A 62 -8.49 -22.22 -8.05
C VAL A 62 -7.58 -22.89 -9.08
N THR A 63 -6.28 -22.82 -8.80
CA THR A 63 -5.27 -23.64 -9.43
C THR A 63 -5.58 -25.03 -8.93
N GLU A 64 -6.34 -25.80 -9.72
CA GLU A 64 -6.27 -27.25 -9.62
C GLU A 64 -4.80 -27.60 -9.45
N GLU A 65 -4.46 -28.32 -8.37
CA GLU A 65 -3.09 -28.81 -8.19
C GLU A 65 -2.69 -29.48 -9.48
N ARG A 66 -1.78 -28.84 -10.22
CA ARG A 66 -1.38 -29.27 -11.55
C ARG A 66 -0.52 -30.50 -11.38
N ASN A 67 -1.19 -31.63 -11.20
CA ASN A 67 -0.58 -32.94 -11.15
C ASN A 67 -0.25 -33.30 -12.61
N VAL A 68 0.84 -32.72 -13.12
CA VAL A 68 1.33 -33.02 -14.46
C VAL A 68 1.81 -34.47 -14.42
N VAL A 69 0.92 -35.39 -14.74
CA VAL A 69 1.28 -36.80 -14.88
C VAL A 69 2.34 -36.88 -15.98
N PRO A 70 3.57 -37.32 -15.68
CA PRO A 70 4.63 -37.37 -16.68
C PRO A 70 4.18 -38.28 -17.84
N GLY A 71 4.14 -37.71 -19.05
CA GLY A 71 3.67 -38.40 -20.27
C GLY A 71 2.35 -37.86 -20.86
N SER A 72 1.60 -37.04 -20.14
CA SER A 72 0.34 -36.43 -20.64
C SER A 72 0.52 -35.56 -21.89
N ALA A 73 1.71 -34.98 -22.08
CA ALA A 73 2.05 -34.14 -23.22
C ALA A 73 2.01 -34.88 -24.58
N VAL A 74 2.10 -36.22 -24.59
CA VAL A 74 2.02 -37.01 -25.83
C VAL A 74 0.59 -37.11 -26.36
N PHE A 75 -0.41 -36.96 -25.47
CA PHE A 75 -1.83 -37.10 -25.80
C PHE A 75 -2.59 -35.77 -25.79
N ALA A 76 -1.95 -34.67 -25.41
CA ALA A 76 -2.57 -33.36 -25.38
C ALA A 76 -2.74 -32.80 -26.80
N THR A 77 -3.81 -32.02 -27.02
CA THR A 77 -3.97 -31.31 -28.30
C THR A 77 -2.95 -30.16 -28.40
N PRO A 78 -2.51 -29.78 -29.62
CA PRO A 78 -1.56 -28.68 -29.80
C PRO A 78 -2.02 -27.35 -29.17
N GLU A 79 -3.32 -27.11 -29.12
CA GLU A 79 -3.91 -25.93 -28.48
C GLU A 79 -3.73 -25.96 -26.96
N GLN A 80 -4.05 -27.09 -26.31
CA GLN A 80 -3.82 -27.29 -24.88
C GLN A 80 -2.34 -27.14 -24.52
N MET A 81 -1.45 -27.69 -25.33
CA MET A 81 0.00 -27.61 -25.10
C MET A 81 0.54 -26.18 -25.24
N LYS A 82 -0.06 -25.36 -26.14
CA LYS A 82 0.27 -23.94 -26.29
C LYS A 82 -0.16 -23.15 -25.06
N ASP A 83 -1.37 -23.39 -24.56
CA ASP A 83 -1.91 -22.71 -23.39
C ASP A 83 -1.11 -23.10 -22.13
N ASP A 84 -0.80 -24.38 -21.99
CA ASP A 84 0.10 -24.92 -20.96
C ASP A 84 1.50 -24.30 -20.98
N TYR A 85 2.03 -24.05 -22.19
CA TYR A 85 3.33 -23.41 -22.38
C TYR A 85 3.29 -21.93 -22.00
N LEU A 86 2.24 -21.20 -22.39
CA LEU A 86 2.07 -19.79 -22.04
C LEU A 86 1.92 -19.61 -20.53
N ALA A 87 1.09 -20.44 -19.89
CA ALA A 87 0.94 -20.46 -18.44
C ALA A 87 2.29 -20.73 -17.73
N ALA A 88 3.01 -21.78 -18.14
CA ALA A 88 4.33 -22.09 -17.56
C ALA A 88 5.38 -21.00 -17.85
N LYS A 89 5.25 -20.27 -18.97
CA LYS A 89 6.14 -19.15 -19.30
C LYS A 89 5.90 -17.96 -18.38
N GLU A 90 4.64 -17.66 -18.07
CA GLU A 90 4.25 -16.61 -17.15
C GLU A 90 4.67 -16.92 -15.71
N GLU A 91 4.44 -18.14 -15.24
CA GLU A 91 4.92 -18.59 -13.92
C GLU A 91 6.45 -18.39 -13.76
N ARG A 92 7.23 -18.79 -14.77
CA ARG A 92 8.69 -18.56 -14.75
C ARG A 92 9.06 -17.09 -14.74
N ARG A 93 8.28 -16.24 -15.42
CA ARG A 93 8.48 -14.78 -15.43
C ARG A 93 8.21 -14.20 -14.03
N PHE A 94 7.08 -14.56 -13.42
CA PHE A 94 6.71 -14.13 -12.07
C PHE A 94 7.71 -14.62 -11.02
N ALA A 95 8.13 -15.89 -11.07
CA ALA A 95 9.12 -16.43 -10.15
C ALA A 95 10.47 -15.68 -10.23
N ARG A 96 10.89 -15.25 -11.43
CA ARG A 96 12.10 -14.43 -11.60
C ARG A 96 11.91 -13.02 -11.04
N LEU A 97 10.73 -12.42 -11.21
CA LEU A 97 10.40 -11.10 -10.68
C LEU A 97 10.42 -11.13 -9.14
N GLN A 98 9.74 -12.10 -8.52
CA GLN A 98 9.73 -12.29 -7.07
C GLN A 98 11.15 -12.47 -6.51
N ARG A 99 12.00 -13.28 -7.16
CA ARG A 99 13.42 -13.44 -6.75
C ARG A 99 14.24 -12.14 -6.90
N ARG A 100 13.89 -11.25 -7.83
CA ARG A 100 14.55 -9.93 -7.96
C ARG A 100 14.09 -9.00 -6.84
N VAL A 101 12.79 -8.96 -6.57
CA VAL A 101 12.21 -8.15 -5.49
C VAL A 101 12.75 -8.58 -4.12
N ALA A 102 12.75 -9.88 -3.83
CA ALA A 102 13.28 -10.42 -2.56
C ALA A 102 14.75 -10.03 -2.35
N ARG A 103 15.61 -10.27 -3.35
CA ARG A 103 17.03 -9.90 -3.29
C ARG A 103 17.30 -8.40 -3.18
N ARG A 104 16.36 -7.56 -3.61
CA ARG A 104 16.46 -6.10 -3.55
C ARG A 104 15.99 -5.58 -2.20
N LYS A 105 14.93 -6.18 -1.66
CA LYS A 105 14.41 -5.96 -0.31
C LYS A 105 15.47 -6.30 0.75
N GLU A 106 16.14 -7.44 0.62
CA GLU A 106 17.26 -7.83 1.51
C GLU A 106 18.41 -6.81 1.50
N ARG A 107 18.62 -6.12 0.37
CA ARG A 107 19.67 -5.10 0.22
C ARG A 107 19.22 -3.68 0.58
N GLY A 108 17.98 -3.50 1.03
CA GLY A 108 17.41 -2.18 1.35
C GLY A 108 17.32 -1.23 0.14
N GLN A 109 17.35 -1.76 -1.09
CA GLN A 109 17.29 -0.96 -2.30
C GLN A 109 15.84 -0.68 -2.70
N LEU A 110 15.59 0.52 -3.23
CA LEU A 110 14.28 0.90 -3.76
C LEU A 110 13.86 -0.01 -4.92
N GLN A 111 12.59 -0.40 -4.91
CA GLN A 111 11.97 -1.25 -5.93
C GLN A 111 11.83 -0.48 -7.26
N SER A 112 11.99 -1.15 -8.40
CA SER A 112 11.86 -0.43 -9.68
C SER A 112 10.39 -0.23 -10.03
N LEU A 113 10.05 0.92 -10.61
CA LEU A 113 8.66 1.25 -11.00
C LEU A 113 8.07 0.22 -11.97
N ARG A 114 8.90 -0.33 -12.87
CA ARG A 114 8.50 -1.41 -13.79
C ARG A 114 8.10 -2.71 -13.08
N ASP A 115 8.65 -2.97 -11.90
CA ASP A 115 8.29 -4.15 -11.11
C ASP A 115 6.99 -3.92 -10.32
N ILE A 116 6.60 -2.66 -10.08
CA ILE A 116 5.35 -2.29 -9.38
C ILE A 116 4.16 -2.34 -10.34
N GLU A 117 4.34 -1.95 -11.60
CA GLU A 117 3.29 -2.03 -12.62
C GLU A 117 2.98 -3.48 -13.06
N ALA A 118 3.90 -4.41 -12.77
CA ALA A 118 3.78 -5.83 -13.10
C ALA A 118 3.32 -6.71 -11.92
N LEU A 119 3.09 -6.12 -10.74
CA LEU A 119 2.52 -6.74 -9.54
C LEU A 119 1.04 -6.41 -9.46
#